data_AF-A0A0M9E6W3-F1
#
_entry.id   AF-A0A0M9E6W3-F1
#
_cell.length_a   1.000
_cell.length_b   1.000
_cell.length_c   1.000
_cell.angle_alpha   90.00
_cell.angle_beta   90.00
_cell.angle_gamma   90.00
#
_symmetry.space_group_name_H-M   'P 1'
#
loop_
_entity.id
_entity.type
_entity.pdbx_description
1 polymer ?
#
loop_
_entity_poly.entity_id
_entity_poly.type
_entity_poly.pdbx_seq_one_letter_code
_entity_poly.pdbx_strand_id
1 'polypeptide(L)'
;MGKKNKKNKKIKKRLKKQSAKQKHNFTIGDSVVVKQGVQDPDYEKLDISGWQGRIFQIIQPNLIGITLDSITIRSIPQYIFEQCESDEINWMKIYLNKEDIMPTSSRDSEEDVFEATEEIKYKYNLDNDYDYLNDDDDDDDDDDDENEPIPQATHKFEVGDSVVIKKGSCIPDDKDFDISGWQGRIYELYDDYEEDRIIASIMWDSPTLKKMPRSFIENAEKDYEYWTEMGLYTHKLLPSKPEDSENDTYRTTCDLSKKYNLDRFSRNRFNYRYSDNIPTEDLFDEYNPDDINDHEEILEELIYKIEKGYYLAWEAVIADELNQHLTFRQKIIFSKLISFNDDDERTLYIDERARPSEPWYETVRKVVSLITSERVDMSVFPETIINGWPKLVEVLEEHGKHLMLPENVESPVDVVPKEIQDKLSKYL
;
A
#
# COMPACT_ATOMS: atom_id res chain seq x y z
N MET A 1 57.44 14.39 49.16
CA MET A 1 56.16 15.09 48.86
C MET A 1 56.11 15.56 47.39
N GLY A 2 55.77 14.71 46.40
CA GLY A 2 55.84 15.18 44.98
C GLY A 2 55.05 14.43 43.90
N LYS A 3 54.25 13.41 44.24
CA LYS A 3 53.55 12.59 43.22
C LYS A 3 52.02 12.78 43.16
N LYS A 4 51.37 13.35 44.19
CA LYS A 4 49.91 13.58 44.20
C LYS A 4 49.45 14.83 43.41
N ASN A 5 50.29 15.85 43.24
CA ASN A 5 49.91 17.10 42.56
C ASN A 5 49.92 17.06 41.01
N LYS A 6 50.59 16.09 40.38
CA LYS A 6 50.61 15.95 38.91
C LYS A 6 49.39 15.22 38.34
N LYS A 7 48.79 14.28 39.10
CA LYS A 7 47.56 13.57 38.67
C LYS A 7 46.34 14.49 38.69
N ASN A 8 46.17 15.31 39.73
CA ASN A 8 45.03 16.26 39.80
C ASN A 8 45.12 17.41 38.78
N LYS A 9 46.32 17.87 38.41
CA LYS A 9 46.49 18.85 37.32
C LYS A 9 46.20 18.24 35.94
N LYS A 10 46.51 16.95 35.72
CA LYS A 10 46.20 16.25 34.46
C LYS A 10 44.71 15.95 34.31
N ILE A 11 44.01 15.57 35.38
CA ILE A 11 42.56 15.33 35.35
C ILE A 11 41.80 16.64 35.14
N LYS A 12 42.16 17.73 35.85
CA LYS A 12 41.57 19.07 35.60
C LYS A 12 41.89 19.64 34.21
N LYS A 13 43.06 19.35 33.63
CA LYS A 13 43.37 19.71 32.22
C LYS A 13 42.62 18.85 31.21
N ARG A 14 42.26 17.60 31.54
CA ARG A 14 41.50 16.71 30.65
C ARG A 14 40.00 17.06 30.67
N LEU A 15 39.47 17.42 31.83
CA LEU A 15 38.11 17.96 31.98
C LEU A 15 37.97 19.39 31.39
N LYS A 16 38.98 20.27 31.56
CA LYS A 16 39.00 21.58 30.86
C LYS A 16 39.28 21.51 29.35
N LYS A 17 39.78 20.38 28.83
CA LYS A 17 39.92 20.14 27.38
C LYS A 17 38.66 19.53 26.76
N GLN A 18 37.81 18.88 27.56
CA GLN A 18 36.49 18.41 27.11
C GLN A 18 35.44 19.52 27.13
N SER A 19 35.62 20.59 27.92
CA SER A 19 34.77 21.79 27.89
C SER A 19 35.20 22.83 26.82
N ALA A 20 36.06 22.45 25.87
CA ALA A 20 36.50 23.33 24.79
C ALA A 20 35.78 22.95 23.50
N LYS A 21 34.62 23.59 23.25
CA LYS A 21 34.00 23.83 21.93
C LYS A 21 34.26 22.73 20.90
N GLN A 22 33.72 21.54 21.12
CA GLN A 22 33.42 20.64 20.00
C GLN A 22 32.14 21.19 19.38
N LYS A 23 32.29 21.95 18.29
CA LYS A 23 31.19 22.21 17.35
C LYS A 23 30.81 20.84 16.76
N HIS A 24 29.93 20.11 17.42
CA HIS A 24 29.26 19.01 16.77
C HIS A 24 28.32 19.62 15.73
N ASN A 25 28.48 19.21 14.49
CA ASN A 25 27.44 19.40 13.49
C ASN A 25 26.47 18.26 13.72
N PHE A 26 25.28 18.60 14.16
CA PHE A 26 24.18 17.66 14.29
C PHE A 26 23.62 17.34 12.90
N THR A 27 23.21 16.09 12.72
CA THR A 27 22.47 15.61 11.54
C THR A 27 21.11 15.07 11.96
N ILE A 28 20.16 15.05 11.01
CA ILE A 28 18.87 14.38 11.20
C ILE A 28 19.13 12.92 11.58
N GLY A 29 18.40 12.43 12.58
CA GLY A 29 18.55 11.10 13.19
C GLY A 29 19.50 11.04 14.39
N ASP A 30 20.32 12.07 14.65
CA ASP A 30 21.20 12.07 15.83
C ASP A 30 20.38 12.07 17.13
N SER A 31 20.80 11.26 18.10
CA SER A 31 20.22 11.29 19.45
C SER A 31 20.83 12.41 20.29
N VAL A 32 19.97 13.16 20.96
CA VAL A 32 20.36 14.32 21.76
C VAL A 32 19.70 14.31 23.14
N VAL A 33 20.36 14.98 24.09
CA VAL A 33 19.88 15.21 25.45
C VAL A 33 19.91 16.70 25.76
N VAL A 34 18.85 17.17 26.42
CA VAL A 34 18.72 18.55 26.88
C VAL A 34 19.64 18.81 28.07
N LYS A 35 20.38 19.92 28.03
CA LYS A 35 21.32 20.32 29.08
C LYS A 35 20.61 20.66 30.38
N GLN A 36 21.38 20.62 31.47
CA GLN A 36 20.89 21.03 32.79
C GLN A 36 20.59 22.53 32.82
N GLY A 37 19.44 22.89 33.39
CA GLY A 37 18.94 24.25 33.55
C GLY A 37 18.19 24.82 32.36
N VAL A 38 17.87 24.01 31.35
CA VAL A 38 17.06 24.43 30.19
C VAL A 38 15.59 24.30 30.56
N GLN A 39 14.81 25.36 30.34
CA GLN A 39 13.36 25.34 30.46
C GLN A 39 12.73 25.11 29.09
N ASP A 40 11.51 24.62 29.10
CA ASP A 40 10.68 24.54 27.91
C ASP A 40 10.42 25.94 27.32
N PRO A 41 10.54 26.12 25.99
CA PRO A 41 10.32 27.42 25.35
C PRO A 41 8.86 27.87 25.39
N ASP A 42 7.92 26.93 25.38
CA ASP A 42 6.48 27.19 25.37
C ASP A 42 5.93 27.23 26.81
N TYR A 43 6.58 26.49 27.73
CA TYR A 43 6.19 26.40 29.13
C TYR A 43 7.33 26.81 30.10
N GLU A 44 7.48 28.12 30.38
CA GLU A 44 8.60 28.69 31.17
C GLU A 44 8.91 28.05 32.53
N LYS A 45 7.96 27.31 33.13
CA LYS A 45 8.11 26.64 34.43
C LYS A 45 8.48 25.16 34.32
N LEU A 46 8.47 24.60 33.12
CA LEU A 46 8.77 23.20 32.86
C LEU A 46 10.29 23.03 32.68
N ASP A 47 10.91 22.37 33.65
CA ASP A 47 12.31 21.97 33.55
C ASP A 47 12.44 20.70 32.69
N ILE A 48 12.93 20.88 31.47
CA ILE A 48 13.16 19.79 30.50
C ILE A 48 14.60 19.27 30.56
N SER A 49 15.35 19.61 31.61
CA SER A 49 16.70 19.13 31.81
C SER A 49 16.79 17.60 31.76
N GLY A 50 17.61 17.07 30.85
CA GLY A 50 17.82 15.64 30.71
C GLY A 50 16.79 14.92 29.85
N TRP A 51 15.78 15.61 29.30
CA TRP A 51 14.91 15.08 28.25
C TRP A 51 15.75 14.67 27.05
N GLN A 52 15.38 13.58 26.37
CA GLN A 52 16.12 13.05 25.24
C GLN A 52 15.19 12.76 24.07
N GLY A 53 15.79 12.73 22.87
CA GLY A 53 15.07 12.46 21.65
C GLY A 53 15.99 12.32 20.45
N ARG A 54 15.39 12.23 19.27
CA ARG A 54 16.07 12.17 17.96
C ARG A 54 15.77 13.43 17.16
N ILE A 55 16.77 13.97 16.48
CA ILE A 55 16.59 15.14 15.62
C ILE A 55 15.76 14.73 14.39
N PHE A 56 14.59 15.33 14.19
CA PHE A 56 13.79 15.14 12.98
C PHE A 56 13.97 16.29 11.99
N GLN A 57 14.29 17.50 12.46
CA GLN A 57 14.38 18.68 11.60
C GLN A 57 15.45 19.67 12.08
N ILE A 58 16.06 20.38 11.12
CA ILE A 58 16.99 21.49 11.37
C ILE A 58 16.50 22.70 10.56
N ILE A 59 15.73 23.60 11.20
CA ILE A 59 15.03 24.71 10.51
C ILE A 59 16.00 25.87 10.23
N GLN A 60 16.85 26.20 11.20
CA GLN A 60 17.85 27.25 11.11
C GLN A 60 19.16 26.69 11.69
N PRO A 61 20.35 27.27 11.42
CA PRO A 61 21.62 26.75 11.95
C PRO A 61 21.66 26.58 13.48
N ASN A 62 20.73 27.22 14.18
CA ASN A 62 20.61 27.19 15.64
C ASN A 62 19.33 26.54 16.18
N LEU A 63 18.26 26.32 15.41
CA LEU A 63 17.01 25.73 15.91
C LEU A 63 16.85 24.29 15.43
N ILE A 64 16.62 23.36 16.36
CA ILE A 64 16.60 21.92 16.12
C ILE A 64 15.28 21.35 16.62
N GLY A 65 14.54 20.69 15.73
CA GLY A 65 13.36 19.91 16.06
C GLY A 65 13.74 18.51 16.52
N ILE A 66 13.21 18.10 17.67
CA ILE A 66 13.51 16.84 18.34
C ILE A 66 12.20 16.08 18.59
N THR A 67 12.14 14.83 18.15
CA THR A 67 11.08 13.89 18.53
C THR A 67 11.52 13.22 19.83
N LEU A 68 10.73 13.36 20.89
CA LEU A 68 11.06 12.86 22.22
C LEU A 68 11.15 11.32 22.21
N ASP A 69 12.08 10.78 23.01
CA ASP A 69 12.22 9.34 23.19
C ASP A 69 11.15 8.79 24.14
N SER A 70 10.88 7.50 24.05
CA SER A 70 9.84 6.77 24.78
C SER A 70 9.94 6.91 26.30
N ILE A 71 11.16 7.02 26.81
CA ILE A 71 11.43 7.22 28.24
C ILE A 71 11.05 8.64 28.65
N THR A 72 11.37 9.62 27.80
CA THR A 72 11.01 11.02 28.01
C THR A 72 9.51 11.19 27.94
N ILE A 73 8.83 10.66 26.91
CA ILE A 73 7.37 10.68 26.74
C ILE A 73 6.67 10.16 28.01
N ARG A 74 7.05 8.99 28.51
CA ARG A 74 6.45 8.41 29.73
C ARG A 74 6.72 9.23 31.01
N SER A 75 7.71 10.12 30.98
CA SER A 75 8.07 10.98 32.10
C SER A 75 7.42 12.37 32.06
N ILE A 76 6.76 12.73 30.96
CA ILE A 76 6.06 14.01 30.82
C ILE A 76 4.92 14.06 31.87
N PRO A 77 4.83 15.15 32.66
CA PRO A 77 3.73 15.34 33.60
C PRO A 77 2.38 15.43 32.90
N GLN A 78 1.33 14.84 33.48
CA GLN A 78 -0.02 14.83 32.89
C GLN A 78 -0.52 16.23 32.47
N TYR A 79 -0.30 17.25 33.30
CA TYR A 79 -0.77 18.61 33.02
C TYR A 79 -0.15 19.23 31.76
N ILE A 80 0.98 18.69 31.26
CA ILE A 80 1.57 19.12 30.00
C ILE A 80 0.77 18.56 28.83
N PHE A 81 0.32 17.31 28.86
CA PHE A 81 -0.52 16.77 27.79
C PHE A 81 -1.82 17.58 27.66
N GLU A 82 -2.52 17.82 28.77
CA GLU A 82 -3.77 18.61 28.79
C GLU A 82 -3.56 20.03 28.23
N GLN A 83 -2.42 20.64 28.54
CA GLN A 83 -2.09 21.98 28.05
C GLN A 83 -1.69 21.96 26.57
N CYS A 84 -0.92 20.96 26.13
CA CYS A 84 -0.56 20.80 24.73
C CYS A 84 -1.77 20.55 23.83
N GLU A 85 -2.75 19.75 24.26
CA GLU A 85 -4.03 19.59 23.54
C GLU A 85 -4.77 20.94 23.45
N SER A 86 -4.88 21.67 24.57
CA SER A 86 -5.55 22.97 24.59
C SER A 86 -4.87 24.04 23.73
N ASP A 87 -3.55 23.92 23.53
CA ASP A 87 -2.76 24.87 22.75
C ASP A 87 -2.55 24.40 21.30
N GLU A 88 -3.10 23.23 20.92
CA GLU A 88 -2.89 22.57 19.61
C GLU A 88 -1.40 22.33 19.29
N ILE A 89 -0.62 21.96 20.31
CA ILE A 89 0.82 21.71 20.24
C ILE A 89 1.10 20.21 20.31
N ASN A 90 1.93 19.71 19.39
CA ASN A 90 2.36 18.31 19.42
C ASN A 90 3.35 18.05 20.58
N TRP A 91 2.86 17.44 21.66
CA TRP A 91 3.64 17.11 22.86
C TRP A 91 4.77 16.09 22.63
N MET A 92 4.82 15.42 21.48
CA MET A 92 5.91 14.50 21.11
C MET A 92 7.12 15.23 20.49
N LYS A 93 6.95 16.47 20.03
CA LYS A 93 7.96 17.24 19.31
C LYS A 93 8.35 18.46 20.16
N ILE A 94 9.65 18.79 20.20
CA ILE A 94 10.14 20.01 20.84
C ILE A 94 11.20 20.69 19.97
N TYR A 95 11.18 22.02 19.94
CA TYR A 95 12.15 22.82 19.20
C TYR A 95 13.10 23.55 20.15
N LEU A 96 14.38 23.22 20.10
CA LEU A 96 15.38 23.77 21.01
C LEU A 96 16.56 24.39 20.27
N ASN A 97 17.24 25.33 20.92
CA ASN A 97 18.49 25.83 20.38
C ASN A 97 19.56 24.74 20.43
N LYS A 98 20.42 24.73 19.41
CA LYS A 98 21.60 23.87 19.32
C LYS A 98 22.52 23.97 20.54
N GLU A 99 22.48 25.10 21.22
CA GLU A 99 23.25 25.40 22.42
C GLU A 99 22.66 24.81 23.69
N ASP A 100 21.42 24.34 23.66
CA ASP A 100 20.70 23.77 24.80
C ASP A 100 20.75 22.24 24.83
N ILE A 101 21.30 21.62 23.78
CA ILE A 101 21.37 20.17 23.64
C ILE A 101 22.80 19.64 23.54
N MET A 102 22.97 18.35 23.82
CA MET A 102 24.22 17.61 23.70
C MET A 102 23.99 16.27 23.00
N PRO A 103 24.95 15.76 22.21
CA PRO A 103 24.84 14.41 21.66
C PRO A 103 24.81 13.38 22.78
N THR A 104 23.97 12.36 22.61
CA THR A 104 23.85 11.19 23.49
C THR A 104 23.78 9.90 22.67
N SER A 105 23.78 8.75 23.34
CA SER A 105 23.40 7.49 22.72
C SER A 105 21.89 7.32 22.80
N SER A 106 21.28 6.78 21.75
CA SER A 106 19.88 6.38 21.77
C SER A 106 19.62 5.37 22.89
N ARG A 107 18.46 5.47 23.55
CA ARG A 107 18.04 4.60 24.65
C ARG A 107 16.89 3.67 24.26
N ASP A 108 16.35 3.83 23.07
CA ASP A 108 15.13 3.19 22.60
C ASP A 108 15.09 3.10 21.06
N SER A 109 14.09 2.41 20.54
CA SER A 109 13.76 2.33 19.13
C SER A 109 12.60 3.27 18.78
N GLU A 110 12.31 3.41 17.48
CA GLU A 110 11.08 4.11 17.03
C GLU A 110 9.80 3.38 17.47
N GLU A 111 9.87 2.06 17.61
CA GLU A 111 8.76 1.23 18.08
C GLU A 111 8.47 1.47 19.56
N ASP A 112 9.51 1.58 20.39
CA ASP A 112 9.35 1.95 21.81
C ASP A 112 8.68 3.33 21.97
N VAL A 113 8.98 4.28 21.05
CA VAL A 113 8.36 5.62 21.04
C VAL A 113 6.89 5.51 20.69
N PHE A 114 6.54 4.76 19.65
CA PHE A 114 5.14 4.52 19.28
C PHE A 114 4.35 3.89 20.43
N GLU A 115 4.89 2.82 21.03
CA GLU A 115 4.23 2.17 22.18
C GLU A 115 4.02 3.14 23.35
N ALA A 116 5.01 4.01 23.62
CA ALA A 116 4.87 5.05 24.64
C ALA A 116 3.79 6.08 24.28
N THR A 117 3.70 6.46 23.01
CA THR A 117 2.69 7.40 22.52
C THR A 117 1.29 6.83 22.67
N GLU A 118 1.05 5.61 22.17
CA GLU A 118 -0.23 4.91 22.28
C GLU A 118 -0.64 4.68 23.73
N GLU A 119 0.32 4.32 24.59
CA GLU A 119 0.08 4.19 26.03
C GLU A 119 -0.43 5.51 26.64
N ILE A 120 0.15 6.64 26.25
CA ILE A 120 -0.20 7.97 26.78
C ILE A 120 -1.54 8.46 26.22
N LYS A 121 -1.76 8.35 24.90
CA LYS A 121 -3.03 8.67 24.24
C LYS A 121 -4.19 7.93 24.89
N TYR A 122 -4.07 6.60 24.99
CA TYR A 122 -5.07 5.76 25.66
C TYR A 122 -5.27 6.13 27.13
N LYS A 123 -4.18 6.36 27.87
CA LYS A 123 -4.23 6.64 29.31
C LYS A 123 -4.92 7.96 29.64
N TYR A 124 -4.74 8.98 28.80
CA TYR A 124 -5.25 10.33 29.04
C TYR A 124 -6.38 10.73 28.10
N ASN A 125 -6.86 9.81 27.26
CA ASN A 125 -7.96 10.04 26.34
C ASN A 125 -7.70 11.17 25.33
N LEU A 126 -6.43 11.30 24.92
CA LEU A 126 -5.98 12.16 23.83
C LEU A 126 -6.28 11.37 22.54
N ASP A 127 -6.93 11.98 21.54
CA ASP A 127 -7.47 11.37 20.31
C ASP A 127 -8.91 10.80 20.36
N ASN A 128 -9.65 10.96 21.46
CA ASN A 128 -11.06 10.57 21.48
C ASN A 128 -11.97 11.68 20.90
N ASP A 129 -11.69 12.07 19.66
CA ASP A 129 -12.54 12.90 18.81
C ASP A 129 -13.66 12.07 18.14
N TYR A 130 -14.20 11.09 18.88
CA TYR A 130 -15.47 10.42 18.54
C TYR A 130 -16.67 11.31 18.90
N ASP A 131 -16.65 12.58 18.49
CA ASP A 131 -17.81 13.49 18.55
C ASP A 131 -18.35 13.82 17.14
N TYR A 132 -18.11 12.93 16.17
CA TYR A 132 -18.82 12.90 14.87
C TYR A 132 -20.26 12.41 15.00
N LEU A 133 -21.04 12.93 15.96
CA LEU A 133 -22.50 12.79 15.98
C LEU A 133 -23.10 13.93 16.80
N ASN A 134 -22.99 15.18 16.33
CA ASN A 134 -24.05 16.19 16.33
C ASN A 134 -23.57 17.45 15.59
N ASP A 135 -24.51 18.10 14.90
CA ASP A 135 -24.40 19.32 14.09
C ASP A 135 -24.02 18.97 12.62
N ASP A 136 -24.93 18.77 11.66
CA ASP A 136 -26.18 19.51 11.37
C ASP A 136 -25.99 21.02 11.55
N ASP A 137 -25.18 21.63 10.67
CA ASP A 137 -25.29 23.01 10.17
C ASP A 137 -24.18 23.19 9.11
N ASP A 138 -24.50 23.16 7.82
CA ASP A 138 -24.61 24.38 6.99
C ASP A 138 -23.42 25.33 7.21
N ASP A 139 -22.43 25.29 6.32
CA ASP A 139 -21.95 26.49 5.62
C ASP A 139 -20.94 26.11 4.51
N ASP A 140 -21.37 26.40 3.29
CA ASP A 140 -20.50 26.65 2.15
C ASP A 140 -19.49 27.75 2.51
N ASP A 141 -18.19 27.46 2.47
CA ASP A 141 -17.21 28.48 2.12
C ASP A 141 -16.02 27.80 1.41
N ASP A 142 -16.02 28.00 0.09
CA ASP A 142 -14.86 27.90 -0.79
C ASP A 142 -13.73 28.78 -0.24
N ASP A 143 -12.69 28.16 0.32
CA ASP A 143 -11.36 28.75 0.34
C ASP A 143 -10.36 27.76 -0.27
N ASP A 144 -9.99 28.08 -1.52
CA ASP A 144 -8.75 27.68 -2.19
C ASP A 144 -7.57 28.01 -1.26
N ASP A 145 -7.18 27.09 -0.37
CA ASP A 145 -5.93 27.20 0.37
C ASP A 145 -4.81 26.42 -0.32
N GLU A 146 -3.68 27.09 -0.39
CA GLU A 146 -2.54 26.78 -1.22
C GLU A 146 -1.95 25.42 -0.86
N ASN A 147 -1.86 24.52 -1.87
CA ASN A 147 -1.09 23.28 -1.79
C ASN A 147 0.40 23.58 -1.55
N GLU A 148 0.79 23.86 -0.30
CA GLU A 148 2.18 23.75 0.11
C GLU A 148 2.57 22.26 0.10
N PRO A 149 3.63 21.86 -0.64
CA PRO A 149 4.04 20.47 -0.68
C PRO A 149 4.55 20.04 0.70
N ILE A 150 3.75 19.23 1.38
CA ILE A 150 4.09 18.61 2.67
C ILE A 150 5.29 17.67 2.45
N PRO A 151 6.30 17.65 3.35
CA PRO A 151 7.46 16.79 3.19
C PRO A 151 7.06 15.30 3.24
N GLN A 152 7.18 14.60 2.12
CA GLN A 152 6.97 13.14 2.06
C GLN A 152 7.93 12.42 3.02
N ALA A 153 7.37 11.66 3.96
CA ALA A 153 8.14 10.76 4.80
C ALA A 153 8.94 9.78 3.91
N THR A 154 10.25 9.67 4.10
CA THR A 154 11.07 8.82 3.23
C THR A 154 10.91 7.35 3.61
N HIS A 155 10.25 6.55 2.77
CA HIS A 155 10.15 5.09 2.90
C HIS A 155 11.00 4.36 1.84
N LYS A 156 11.23 3.07 2.06
CA LYS A 156 12.08 2.21 1.17
C LYS A 156 11.28 1.24 0.31
N PHE A 157 9.97 1.24 0.44
CA PHE A 157 9.07 0.28 -0.21
C PHE A 157 8.37 0.91 -1.39
N GLU A 158 8.08 0.14 -2.43
CA GLU A 158 7.27 0.59 -3.56
C GLU A 158 6.02 -0.29 -3.70
N VAL A 159 4.97 0.24 -4.34
CA VAL A 159 3.80 -0.57 -4.73
C VAL A 159 4.28 -1.70 -5.65
N GLY A 160 3.98 -2.93 -5.29
CA GLY A 160 4.50 -4.15 -5.95
C GLY A 160 5.48 -4.94 -5.08
N ASP A 161 6.09 -4.31 -4.07
CA ASP A 161 7.07 -4.98 -3.23
C ASP A 161 6.43 -6.12 -2.41
N SER A 162 7.13 -7.24 -2.35
CA SER A 162 6.80 -8.33 -1.43
C SER A 162 7.41 -8.03 -0.07
N VAL A 163 6.61 -8.19 0.99
CA VAL A 163 7.00 -7.87 2.35
C VAL A 163 6.61 -8.97 3.32
N VAL A 164 7.41 -9.14 4.37
CA VAL A 164 7.14 -10.00 5.51
C VAL A 164 7.09 -9.16 6.79
N ILE A 165 6.14 -9.48 7.66
CA ILE A 165 5.95 -8.75 8.91
C ILE A 165 7.05 -9.07 9.92
N LYS A 166 7.62 -8.03 10.54
CA LYS A 166 8.64 -8.14 11.60
C LYS A 166 8.13 -8.96 12.79
N LYS A 167 9.06 -9.67 13.42
CA LYS A 167 8.79 -10.42 14.64
C LYS A 167 8.37 -9.48 15.77
N GLY A 168 7.31 -9.83 16.49
CA GLY A 168 6.72 -9.05 17.58
C GLY A 168 5.56 -8.16 17.14
N SER A 169 5.19 -8.16 15.85
CA SER A 169 4.08 -7.34 15.36
C SER A 169 2.75 -8.05 15.57
N CYS A 170 1.78 -7.31 16.10
CA CYS A 170 0.39 -7.73 16.21
C CYS A 170 -0.50 -6.91 15.25
N ILE A 171 -1.73 -7.36 15.03
CA ILE A 171 -2.70 -6.56 14.27
C ILE A 171 -3.00 -5.25 15.02
N PRO A 172 -3.32 -4.15 14.32
CA PRO A 172 -3.55 -2.84 14.96
C PRO A 172 -4.59 -2.91 16.10
N ASP A 173 -5.68 -3.65 15.90
CA ASP A 173 -6.83 -3.66 16.80
C ASP A 173 -6.79 -4.77 17.86
N ASP A 174 -5.81 -5.68 17.80
CA ASP A 174 -5.62 -6.76 18.78
C ASP A 174 -4.13 -7.00 19.04
N LYS A 175 -3.66 -6.40 20.13
CA LYS A 175 -2.26 -6.51 20.60
C LYS A 175 -1.86 -7.93 21.03
N ASP A 176 -2.82 -8.85 21.18
CA ASP A 176 -2.54 -10.24 21.53
C ASP A 176 -2.46 -11.15 20.28
N PHE A 177 -2.89 -10.66 19.11
CA PHE A 177 -2.88 -11.44 17.87
C PHE A 177 -1.59 -11.22 17.07
N ASP A 178 -0.63 -12.14 17.26
CA ASP A 178 0.67 -12.13 16.59
C ASP A 178 0.55 -12.47 15.08
N ILE A 179 0.97 -11.54 14.24
CA ILE A 179 1.06 -11.69 12.77
C ILE A 179 2.50 -11.76 12.27
N SER A 180 3.46 -11.96 13.17
CA SER A 180 4.87 -12.12 12.84
C SER A 180 5.09 -13.17 11.75
N GLY A 181 5.83 -12.79 10.72
CA GLY A 181 6.16 -13.70 9.62
C GLY A 181 5.05 -13.92 8.61
N TRP A 182 3.88 -13.27 8.75
CA TRP A 182 2.92 -13.17 7.66
C TRP A 182 3.53 -12.39 6.49
N GLN A 183 3.16 -12.78 5.28
CA GLN A 183 3.77 -12.26 4.07
C GLN A 183 2.70 -11.85 3.06
N GLY A 184 2.98 -10.79 2.30
CA GLY A 184 2.08 -10.27 1.29
C GLY A 184 2.78 -9.32 0.33
N ARG A 185 1.98 -8.60 -0.46
CA ARG A 185 2.43 -7.60 -1.44
C ARG A 185 1.77 -6.26 -1.19
N ILE A 186 2.55 -5.18 -1.23
CA ILE A 186 2.07 -3.81 -1.05
C ILE A 186 1.30 -3.37 -2.30
N TYR A 187 -0.01 -3.18 -2.21
CA TYR A 187 -0.82 -2.73 -3.36
C TYR A 187 -1.08 -1.22 -3.34
N GLU A 188 -0.88 -0.60 -2.17
CA GLU A 188 -1.10 0.83 -1.96
C GLU A 188 -0.20 1.32 -0.82
N LEU A 189 0.21 2.58 -0.94
CA LEU A 189 0.96 3.32 0.07
C LEU A 189 0.30 4.67 0.22
N TYR A 190 0.01 5.07 1.45
CA TYR A 190 -0.57 6.38 1.75
C TYR A 190 0.05 6.96 3.01
N ASP A 191 0.07 8.29 3.05
CA ASP A 191 0.52 9.05 4.20
C ASP A 191 -0.58 9.04 5.26
N ASP A 192 -0.19 8.66 6.48
CA ASP A 192 -0.94 8.90 7.69
C ASP A 192 -0.61 10.31 8.15
N TYR A 193 -1.50 11.25 7.83
CA TYR A 193 -1.33 12.67 8.11
C TYR A 193 -1.24 12.99 9.60
N GLU A 194 -1.87 12.17 10.45
CA GLU A 194 -1.85 12.36 11.91
C GLU A 194 -0.50 11.90 12.49
N GLU A 195 0.02 10.77 12.03
CA GLU A 195 1.27 10.20 12.56
C GLU A 195 2.54 10.61 11.83
N ASP A 196 2.46 11.33 10.71
CA ASP A 196 3.62 11.68 9.86
C ASP A 196 4.39 10.40 9.44
N ARG A 197 3.61 9.38 9.05
CA ARG A 197 4.08 8.01 8.73
C ARG A 197 3.43 7.49 7.47
N ILE A 198 3.99 6.41 6.92
CA ILE A 198 3.42 5.76 5.75
C ILE A 198 2.85 4.40 6.14
N ILE A 199 1.60 4.20 5.77
CA ILE A 199 0.90 2.93 5.85
C ILE A 199 1.00 2.25 4.49
N ALA A 200 1.32 0.96 4.52
CA ALA A 200 1.27 0.09 3.36
C ALA A 200 0.05 -0.82 3.48
N SER A 201 -0.84 -0.78 2.49
CA SER A 201 -1.90 -1.76 2.37
C SER A 201 -1.33 -3.02 1.72
N ILE A 202 -1.37 -4.12 2.45
CA ILE A 202 -0.73 -5.37 2.08
C ILE A 202 -1.80 -6.40 1.77
N MET A 203 -1.73 -7.01 0.59
CA MET A 203 -2.52 -8.18 0.26
C MET A 203 -1.75 -9.45 0.62
N TRP A 204 -2.36 -10.32 1.44
CA TRP A 204 -1.69 -11.54 1.92
C TRP A 204 -1.49 -12.57 0.80
N ASP A 205 -0.33 -13.22 0.80
CA ASP A 205 -0.04 -14.30 -0.16
C ASP A 205 -0.77 -15.61 0.20
N SER A 206 -0.87 -16.53 -0.76
CA SER A 206 -1.58 -17.80 -0.54
C SER A 206 -1.00 -18.67 0.59
N PRO A 207 0.33 -18.75 0.83
CA PRO A 207 0.86 -19.42 2.01
C PRO A 207 0.38 -18.80 3.33
N THR A 208 0.33 -17.48 3.42
CA THR A 208 -0.16 -16.74 4.58
C THR A 208 -1.66 -17.00 4.79
N LEU A 209 -2.47 -16.82 3.74
CA LEU A 209 -3.92 -17.09 3.77
C LEU A 209 -4.22 -18.53 4.21
N LYS A 210 -3.45 -19.54 3.74
CA LYS A 210 -3.63 -20.95 4.12
C LYS A 210 -3.31 -21.23 5.59
N LYS A 211 -2.39 -20.45 6.19
CA LYS A 211 -1.99 -20.56 7.61
C LYS A 211 -2.87 -19.71 8.53
N MET A 212 -3.61 -18.77 7.98
CA MET A 212 -4.45 -17.83 8.71
C MET A 212 -5.45 -18.59 9.61
N PRO A 213 -5.55 -18.24 10.91
CA PRO A 213 -6.51 -18.87 11.81
C PRO A 213 -7.94 -18.70 11.31
N ARG A 214 -8.73 -19.79 11.33
CA ARG A 214 -10.14 -19.75 10.93
C ARG A 214 -10.94 -18.69 11.71
N SER A 215 -10.70 -18.56 13.01
CA SER A 215 -11.37 -17.59 13.86
C SER A 215 -11.10 -16.14 13.42
N PHE A 216 -9.89 -15.87 12.90
CA PHE A 216 -9.56 -14.55 12.37
C PHE A 216 -10.39 -14.23 11.13
N ILE A 217 -10.46 -15.17 10.17
CA ILE A 217 -11.26 -15.03 8.94
C ILE A 217 -12.74 -14.83 9.27
N GLU A 218 -13.29 -15.64 10.18
CA GLU A 218 -14.71 -15.57 10.56
C GLU A 218 -15.05 -14.26 11.31
N ASN A 219 -14.14 -13.74 12.14
CA ASN A 219 -14.34 -12.48 12.85
C ASN A 219 -14.29 -11.30 11.87
N ALA A 220 -13.27 -11.22 11.03
CA ALA A 220 -13.15 -10.16 10.03
C ALA A 220 -14.39 -10.08 9.12
N GLU A 221 -14.91 -11.23 8.63
CA GLU A 221 -16.14 -11.25 7.84
C GLU A 221 -17.38 -10.78 8.61
N LYS A 222 -17.46 -11.10 9.90
CA LYS A 222 -18.57 -10.67 10.77
C LYS A 222 -18.53 -9.16 11.01
N ASP A 223 -17.33 -8.61 11.12
CA ASP A 223 -17.09 -7.19 11.37
C ASP A 223 -16.98 -6.38 10.07
N TYR A 224 -17.27 -7.01 8.92
CA TYR A 224 -17.21 -6.45 7.55
C TYR A 224 -15.83 -6.00 7.08
N GLU A 225 -14.78 -6.49 7.73
CA GLU A 225 -13.37 -6.25 7.43
C GLU A 225 -12.82 -7.21 6.38
N TYR A 226 -11.75 -6.78 5.70
CA TYR A 226 -11.09 -7.57 4.67
C TYR A 226 -9.97 -8.44 5.28
N TRP A 227 -10.26 -9.71 5.58
CA TRP A 227 -9.23 -10.66 6.07
C TRP A 227 -8.12 -10.98 5.06
N THR A 228 -8.29 -10.58 3.80
CA THR A 228 -7.32 -10.81 2.72
C THR A 228 -6.24 -9.74 2.64
N GLU A 229 -6.40 -8.64 3.38
CA GLU A 229 -5.48 -7.52 3.37
C GLU A 229 -5.37 -6.84 4.73
N MET A 230 -4.40 -5.93 4.86
CA MET A 230 -4.23 -5.13 6.06
C MET A 230 -3.37 -3.89 5.78
N GLY A 231 -3.77 -2.75 6.32
CA GLY A 231 -2.92 -1.56 6.43
C GLY A 231 -1.92 -1.73 7.57
N LEU A 232 -0.63 -1.65 7.28
CA LEU A 232 0.43 -1.67 8.29
C LEU A 232 1.47 -0.58 8.02
N TYR A 233 1.93 0.08 9.08
CA TYR A 233 3.04 1.02 8.96
C TYR A 233 4.28 0.36 8.36
N THR A 234 4.91 1.06 7.42
CA THR A 234 6.09 0.55 6.70
C THR A 234 7.25 0.15 7.61
N HIS A 235 7.37 0.75 8.80
CA HIS A 235 8.40 0.36 9.78
C HIS A 235 8.18 -1.05 10.37
N LYS A 236 6.98 -1.64 10.27
CA LYS A 236 6.70 -3.03 10.69
C LYS A 236 7.07 -4.08 9.63
N LEU A 237 7.54 -3.64 8.47
CA LEU A 237 7.77 -4.49 7.31
C LEU A 237 9.26 -4.78 7.08
N LEU A 238 9.53 -5.93 6.49
CA LEU A 238 10.83 -6.30 5.93
C LEU A 238 10.65 -6.70 4.46
N PRO A 239 11.58 -6.35 3.56
CA PRO A 239 11.56 -6.85 2.20
C PRO A 239 11.60 -8.38 2.16
N SER A 240 10.80 -8.98 1.29
CA SER A 240 10.76 -10.42 1.06
C SER A 240 10.79 -10.73 -0.45
N LYS A 241 10.70 -12.01 -0.79
CA LYS A 241 10.47 -12.45 -2.17
C LYS A 241 9.07 -13.00 -2.28
N PRO A 242 8.38 -12.81 -3.43
CA PRO A 242 7.07 -13.38 -3.62
C PRO A 242 7.14 -14.91 -3.55
N GLU A 243 6.30 -15.52 -2.73
CA GLU A 243 6.21 -16.99 -2.59
C GLU A 243 5.24 -17.63 -3.58
N ASP A 244 4.31 -16.85 -4.15
CA ASP A 244 3.28 -17.34 -5.09
C ASP A 244 2.98 -16.35 -6.23
N SER A 245 1.92 -16.62 -7.00
CA SER A 245 1.36 -15.67 -7.98
C SER A 245 0.08 -15.00 -7.46
N GLU A 246 -0.32 -13.89 -8.07
CA GLU A 246 -1.60 -13.24 -7.76
C GLU A 246 -2.81 -14.17 -7.99
N ASN A 247 -2.73 -15.04 -9.01
CA ASN A 247 -3.75 -16.05 -9.29
C ASN A 247 -3.81 -17.13 -8.20
N ASP A 248 -2.66 -17.54 -7.64
CA ASP A 248 -2.64 -18.48 -6.51
C ASP A 248 -3.29 -17.88 -5.27
N THR A 249 -3.00 -16.60 -5.00
CA THR A 249 -3.62 -15.81 -3.94
C THR A 249 -5.13 -15.76 -4.15
N TYR A 250 -5.61 -15.31 -5.32
CA TYR A 250 -7.04 -15.22 -5.64
C TYR A 250 -7.77 -16.57 -5.52
N ARG A 251 -7.17 -17.66 -6.04
CA ARG A 251 -7.73 -19.02 -5.92
C ARG A 251 -7.83 -19.44 -4.47
N THR A 252 -6.80 -19.17 -3.69
CA THR A 252 -6.78 -19.50 -2.26
C THR A 252 -7.85 -18.74 -1.50
N THR A 253 -8.04 -17.45 -1.80
CA THR A 253 -9.13 -16.66 -1.26
C THR A 253 -10.49 -17.28 -1.61
N CYS A 254 -10.74 -17.54 -2.90
CA CYS A 254 -11.96 -18.22 -3.36
C CYS A 254 -12.23 -19.54 -2.63
N ASP A 255 -11.19 -20.38 -2.47
CA ASP A 255 -11.30 -21.68 -1.84
C ASP A 255 -11.59 -21.57 -0.35
N LEU A 256 -10.94 -20.65 0.37
CA LEU A 256 -11.20 -20.39 1.79
C LEU A 256 -12.61 -19.87 1.99
N SER A 257 -13.07 -18.95 1.15
CA SER A 257 -14.41 -18.40 1.24
C SER A 257 -15.49 -19.44 0.98
N LYS A 258 -15.29 -20.31 -0.03
CA LYS A 258 -16.16 -21.47 -0.27
C LYS A 258 -16.13 -22.44 0.91
N LYS A 259 -14.94 -22.74 1.44
CA LYS A 259 -14.72 -23.68 2.54
C LYS A 259 -15.41 -23.24 3.83
N TYR A 260 -15.41 -21.95 4.13
CA TYR A 260 -16.02 -21.39 5.34
C TYR A 260 -17.40 -20.79 5.12
N ASN A 261 -17.95 -20.89 3.90
CA ASN A 261 -19.28 -20.42 3.53
C ASN A 261 -19.50 -18.94 3.88
N LEU A 262 -18.50 -18.11 3.55
CA LEU A 262 -18.52 -16.67 3.83
C LEU A 262 -19.55 -15.99 2.89
N ASP A 263 -20.47 -15.20 3.45
CA ASP A 263 -21.66 -14.66 2.75
C ASP A 263 -21.28 -13.66 1.63
N ARG A 264 -20.15 -12.93 1.79
CA ARG A 264 -19.58 -12.06 0.74
C ARG A 264 -19.20 -12.82 -0.53
N PHE A 265 -18.79 -14.09 -0.42
CA PHE A 265 -18.24 -14.86 -1.54
C PHE A 265 -19.21 -15.91 -2.12
N SER A 266 -20.25 -16.26 -1.37
CA SER A 266 -21.23 -17.29 -1.76
C SER A 266 -22.36 -16.73 -2.64
N ARG A 267 -22.48 -15.41 -2.75
CA ARG A 267 -23.37 -14.74 -3.72
C ARG A 267 -22.56 -14.34 -4.95
N ASN A 268 -22.98 -14.83 -6.12
CA ASN A 268 -22.43 -14.57 -7.46
C ASN A 268 -21.09 -15.24 -7.82
N ARG A 269 -21.14 -16.57 -7.96
CA ARG A 269 -20.34 -17.23 -9.02
C ARG A 269 -20.88 -16.81 -10.38
N PHE A 270 -20.05 -16.14 -11.19
CA PHE A 270 -20.14 -16.00 -12.64
C PHE A 270 -21.55 -15.88 -13.24
N ASN A 271 -22.42 -15.04 -12.67
CA ASN A 271 -23.57 -14.55 -13.43
C ASN A 271 -23.13 -13.25 -14.08
N TYR A 272 -22.51 -13.38 -15.26
CA TYR A 272 -22.52 -12.33 -16.28
C TYR A 272 -23.99 -12.07 -16.68
N ARG A 273 -24.76 -11.44 -15.80
CA ARG A 273 -26.01 -10.81 -16.18
C ARG A 273 -25.72 -9.33 -16.27
N TYR A 274 -25.18 -8.94 -17.43
CA TYR A 274 -25.24 -7.56 -17.89
C TYR A 274 -26.68 -7.10 -17.68
N SER A 275 -26.89 -6.09 -16.84
CA SER A 275 -28.20 -5.44 -16.83
C SER A 275 -28.39 -4.83 -18.21
N ASP A 276 -29.58 -4.96 -18.80
CA ASP A 276 -29.91 -4.57 -20.19
C ASP A 276 -29.61 -3.09 -20.56
N ASN A 277 -29.11 -2.28 -19.62
CA ASN A 277 -28.84 -0.86 -19.77
C ASN A 277 -27.34 -0.47 -19.69
N ILE A 278 -26.41 -1.42 -19.58
CA ILE A 278 -24.95 -1.11 -19.57
C ILE A 278 -24.43 -1.17 -21.02
N PRO A 279 -23.84 -0.10 -21.56
CA PRO A 279 -23.18 -0.13 -22.86
C PRO A 279 -22.08 -1.20 -22.86
N THR A 280 -22.05 -2.01 -23.91
CA THR A 280 -20.98 -2.97 -24.15
C THR A 280 -20.34 -2.75 -25.50
N GLU A 281 -19.06 -3.05 -25.60
CA GLU A 281 -18.26 -3.05 -26.82
C GLU A 281 -17.95 -4.51 -27.21
N ASP A 282 -18.35 -4.92 -28.41
CA ASP A 282 -17.91 -6.17 -29.02
C ASP A 282 -16.71 -5.89 -29.93
N LEU A 283 -15.63 -6.66 -29.77
CA LEU A 283 -14.44 -6.53 -30.63
C LEU A 283 -14.80 -6.70 -32.12
N PHE A 284 -15.85 -7.44 -32.45
CA PHE A 284 -16.24 -7.75 -33.82
C PHE A 284 -17.26 -6.77 -34.43
N ASP A 285 -17.73 -5.75 -33.71
CA ASP A 285 -18.76 -4.83 -34.21
C ASP A 285 -18.27 -3.95 -35.38
N GLU A 286 -16.98 -3.60 -35.37
CA GLU A 286 -16.36 -2.71 -36.38
C GLU A 286 -15.73 -3.46 -37.55
N TYR A 287 -15.67 -4.80 -37.49
CA TYR A 287 -14.92 -5.64 -38.42
C TYR A 287 -15.77 -6.74 -39.02
N ASN A 288 -15.51 -7.10 -40.27
CA ASN A 288 -16.15 -8.24 -40.91
C ASN A 288 -15.33 -9.52 -40.70
N PRO A 289 -15.78 -10.47 -39.86
CA PRO A 289 -15.05 -11.71 -39.60
C PRO A 289 -14.90 -12.63 -40.82
N ASP A 290 -15.65 -12.38 -41.90
CA ASP A 290 -15.49 -13.08 -43.17
C ASP A 290 -14.46 -12.41 -44.12
N ASP A 291 -13.98 -11.20 -43.82
CA ASP A 291 -12.92 -10.52 -44.58
C ASP A 291 -11.54 -10.82 -43.98
N ILE A 292 -10.63 -11.36 -44.78
CA ILE A 292 -9.29 -11.73 -44.34
C ILE A 292 -8.42 -10.52 -43.98
N ASN A 293 -8.71 -9.34 -44.54
CA ASN A 293 -7.97 -8.12 -44.19
C ASN A 293 -8.35 -7.62 -42.79
N ASP A 294 -9.60 -7.85 -42.38
CA ASP A 294 -10.08 -7.48 -41.05
C ASP A 294 -9.54 -8.43 -39.97
N HIS A 295 -9.05 -9.63 -40.33
CA HIS A 295 -8.43 -10.55 -39.37
C HIS A 295 -7.15 -9.98 -38.75
N GLU A 296 -6.41 -9.18 -39.51
CA GLU A 296 -5.23 -8.45 -39.03
C GLU A 296 -5.62 -7.40 -38.01
N GLU A 297 -6.53 -6.51 -38.38
CA GLU A 297 -7.01 -5.43 -37.53
C GLU A 297 -7.64 -5.98 -36.23
N ILE A 298 -8.44 -7.04 -36.32
CA ILE A 298 -9.04 -7.71 -35.14
C ILE A 298 -7.95 -8.24 -34.20
N LEU A 299 -6.90 -8.87 -34.74
CA LEU A 299 -5.83 -9.44 -33.94
C LEU A 299 -4.98 -8.34 -33.29
N GLU A 300 -4.65 -7.28 -34.05
CA GLU A 300 -3.92 -6.12 -33.54
C GLU A 300 -4.72 -5.38 -32.46
N GLU A 301 -6.02 -5.19 -32.64
CA GLU A 301 -6.88 -4.54 -31.65
C GLU A 301 -7.03 -5.39 -30.38
N LEU A 302 -7.12 -6.73 -30.50
CA LEU A 302 -7.09 -7.62 -29.34
C LEU A 302 -5.78 -7.48 -28.56
N ILE A 303 -4.64 -7.53 -29.27
CA ILE A 303 -3.30 -7.37 -28.69
C ILE A 303 -3.22 -6.02 -27.98
N TYR A 304 -3.62 -4.94 -28.65
CA TYR A 304 -3.63 -3.59 -28.11
C TYR A 304 -4.47 -3.51 -26.83
N LYS A 305 -5.71 -4.04 -26.84
CA LYS A 305 -6.59 -4.05 -25.66
C LYS A 305 -5.98 -4.80 -24.47
N ILE A 306 -5.31 -5.94 -24.70
CA ILE A 306 -4.64 -6.68 -23.62
C ILE A 306 -3.41 -5.92 -23.12
N GLU A 307 -2.55 -5.43 -24.01
CA GLU A 307 -1.33 -4.67 -23.66
C GLU A 307 -1.65 -3.38 -22.88
N LYS A 308 -2.73 -2.68 -23.26
CA LYS A 308 -3.19 -1.46 -22.58
C LYS A 308 -3.98 -1.71 -21.31
N GLY A 309 -4.23 -2.97 -20.95
CA GLY A 309 -4.95 -3.32 -19.72
C GLY A 309 -6.44 -3.02 -19.75
N TYR A 310 -7.04 -2.88 -20.94
CA TYR A 310 -8.49 -2.64 -21.11
C TYR A 310 -9.33 -3.71 -20.40
N TYR A 311 -9.01 -4.99 -20.66
CA TYR A 311 -9.71 -6.10 -20.00
C TYR A 311 -9.48 -6.12 -18.50
N LEU A 312 -8.27 -5.78 -18.06
CA LEU A 312 -7.89 -5.81 -16.65
C LEU A 312 -8.60 -4.72 -15.84
N ALA A 313 -8.71 -3.51 -16.41
CA ALA A 313 -9.47 -2.41 -15.81
C ALA A 313 -10.96 -2.75 -15.69
N TRP A 314 -11.55 -3.32 -16.74
CA TRP A 314 -12.95 -3.73 -16.70
C TRP A 314 -13.20 -4.92 -15.78
N GLU A 315 -12.30 -5.90 -15.69
CA GLU A 315 -12.40 -6.97 -14.70
C GLU A 315 -12.36 -6.41 -13.27
N ALA A 316 -11.53 -5.39 -13.00
CA ALA A 316 -11.49 -4.74 -11.70
C ALA A 316 -12.84 -4.07 -11.38
N VAL A 317 -13.38 -3.26 -12.28
CA VAL A 317 -14.70 -2.62 -12.11
C VAL A 317 -15.82 -3.65 -11.91
N ILE A 318 -15.85 -4.71 -12.72
CA ILE A 318 -16.88 -5.75 -12.61
C ILE A 318 -16.75 -6.51 -11.28
N ALA A 319 -15.53 -6.81 -10.83
CA ALA A 319 -15.30 -7.46 -9.56
C ALA A 319 -15.80 -6.59 -8.40
N ASP A 320 -15.48 -5.30 -8.41
CA ASP A 320 -15.95 -4.33 -7.41
C ASP A 320 -17.49 -4.22 -7.39
N GLU A 321 -18.14 -4.03 -8.54
CA GLU A 321 -19.60 -3.98 -8.67
C GLU A 321 -20.29 -5.25 -8.12
N LEU A 322 -19.64 -6.41 -8.28
CA LEU A 322 -20.15 -7.70 -7.80
C LEU A 322 -19.75 -7.99 -6.35
N ASN A 323 -19.09 -7.04 -5.66
CA ASN A 323 -18.51 -7.22 -4.33
C ASN A 323 -17.58 -8.45 -4.25
N GLN A 324 -16.87 -8.71 -5.35
CA GLN A 324 -15.87 -9.77 -5.46
C GLN A 324 -14.50 -9.23 -5.10
N HIS A 325 -13.63 -10.13 -4.64
CA HIS A 325 -12.28 -9.77 -4.27
C HIS A 325 -11.41 -9.47 -5.50
N LEU A 326 -10.85 -8.26 -5.55
CA LEU A 326 -9.92 -7.81 -6.58
C LEU A 326 -8.55 -8.50 -6.45
N THR A 327 -7.94 -8.89 -7.56
CA THR A 327 -6.52 -9.27 -7.57
C THR A 327 -5.64 -8.06 -7.23
N PHE A 328 -4.37 -8.33 -6.91
CA PHE A 328 -3.40 -7.28 -6.58
C PHE A 328 -3.27 -6.24 -7.69
N ARG A 329 -3.11 -6.71 -8.93
CA ARG A 329 -3.03 -5.80 -10.07
C ARG A 329 -4.34 -5.07 -10.35
N GLN A 330 -5.48 -5.71 -10.11
CA GLN A 330 -6.80 -5.06 -10.24
C GLN A 330 -6.95 -3.92 -9.24
N LYS A 331 -6.54 -4.08 -7.97
CA LYS A 331 -6.57 -3.00 -6.97
C LYS A 331 -5.73 -1.78 -7.38
N ILE A 332 -4.51 -2.01 -7.87
CA ILE A 332 -3.62 -0.95 -8.36
C ILE A 332 -4.24 -0.17 -9.52
N ILE A 333 -4.95 -0.86 -10.42
CA ILE A 333 -5.60 -0.21 -11.56
C ILE A 333 -6.85 0.53 -11.08
N PHE A 334 -7.65 -0.11 -10.25
CA PHE A 334 -8.88 0.45 -9.71
C PHE A 334 -8.60 1.75 -8.92
N SER A 335 -7.57 1.79 -8.07
CA SER A 335 -7.21 3.01 -7.33
C SER A 335 -6.73 4.17 -8.21
N LYS A 336 -6.38 3.90 -9.48
CA LYS A 336 -6.00 4.93 -10.46
C LYS A 336 -7.17 5.37 -11.33
N LEU A 337 -8.30 4.66 -11.30
CA LEU A 337 -9.48 5.07 -12.03
C LEU A 337 -10.10 6.26 -11.29
N ILE A 338 -10.10 7.41 -11.94
CA ILE A 338 -10.84 8.57 -11.46
C ILE A 338 -12.31 8.32 -11.75
N SER A 339 -13.13 8.14 -10.70
CA SER A 339 -14.58 8.22 -10.85
C SER A 339 -14.95 9.68 -11.02
N PHE A 340 -15.48 10.05 -12.18
CA PHE A 340 -16.05 11.38 -12.43
C PHE A 340 -17.54 11.45 -12.07
N ASN A 341 -18.09 10.36 -11.55
CA ASN A 341 -19.48 10.31 -11.11
C ASN A 341 -19.54 10.59 -9.62
N ASP A 342 -20.36 11.57 -9.24
CA ASP A 342 -20.74 11.82 -7.85
C ASP A 342 -21.50 10.59 -7.32
N ASP A 343 -21.09 10.10 -6.15
CA ASP A 343 -21.64 9.05 -5.30
C ASP A 343 -22.68 8.07 -5.92
N ASP A 344 -22.28 6.80 -6.07
CA ASP A 344 -23.08 5.60 -6.39
C ASP A 344 -23.46 5.33 -7.87
N GLU A 345 -23.05 6.13 -8.85
CA GLU A 345 -23.31 5.80 -10.26
C GLU A 345 -22.28 4.81 -10.85
N ARG A 346 -22.79 3.71 -11.43
CA ARG A 346 -22.00 2.64 -12.06
C ARG A 346 -21.07 3.18 -13.15
N THR A 347 -19.84 2.67 -13.19
CA THR A 347 -18.88 2.97 -14.26
C THR A 347 -19.37 2.45 -15.62
N LEU A 348 -19.71 3.38 -16.51
CA LEU A 348 -20.21 3.07 -17.86
C LEU A 348 -19.09 3.03 -18.92
N TYR A 349 -18.04 3.83 -18.73
CA TYR A 349 -16.91 3.95 -19.66
C TYR A 349 -15.59 4.05 -18.90
N ILE A 350 -14.54 3.47 -19.46
CA ILE A 350 -13.14 3.64 -19.03
C ILE A 350 -12.37 4.10 -20.26
N ASP A 351 -11.71 5.25 -20.20
CA ASP A 351 -11.00 5.85 -21.34
C ASP A 351 -11.86 5.92 -22.62
N GLU A 352 -13.10 6.42 -22.48
CA GLU A 352 -14.11 6.53 -23.56
C GLU A 352 -14.57 5.19 -24.15
N ARG A 353 -14.08 4.06 -23.65
CA ARG A 353 -14.46 2.72 -24.12
C ARG A 353 -15.48 2.07 -23.21
N ALA A 354 -16.44 1.39 -23.80
CA ALA A 354 -17.47 0.68 -23.05
C ALA A 354 -16.94 -0.66 -22.52
N ARG A 355 -17.72 -1.31 -21.64
CA ARG A 355 -17.40 -2.62 -21.07
C ARG A 355 -17.29 -3.68 -22.17
N PRO A 356 -16.36 -4.64 -22.11
CA PRO A 356 -16.35 -5.72 -23.08
C PRO A 356 -17.64 -6.56 -22.99
N SER A 357 -18.20 -6.90 -24.14
CA SER A 357 -19.40 -7.73 -24.27
C SER A 357 -19.22 -9.16 -23.77
N GLU A 358 -17.95 -9.59 -23.62
CA GLU A 358 -17.58 -10.92 -23.15
C GLU A 358 -16.23 -10.90 -22.38
N PRO A 359 -15.89 -11.95 -21.62
CA PRO A 359 -14.58 -12.07 -20.96
C PRO A 359 -13.44 -12.13 -21.98
N TRP A 360 -12.26 -11.62 -21.61
CA TRP A 360 -11.08 -11.58 -22.47
C TRP A 360 -10.74 -12.94 -23.11
N TYR A 361 -10.91 -14.05 -22.37
CA TYR A 361 -10.56 -15.38 -22.84
C TYR A 361 -11.53 -15.91 -23.90
N GLU A 362 -12.79 -15.47 -23.92
CA GLU A 362 -13.72 -15.79 -25.00
C GLU A 362 -13.37 -15.00 -26.26
N THR A 363 -13.00 -13.72 -26.12
CA THR A 363 -12.50 -12.92 -27.23
C THR A 363 -11.25 -13.54 -27.85
N VAL A 364 -10.26 -13.93 -27.02
CA VAL A 364 -9.04 -14.63 -27.48
C VAL A 364 -9.41 -15.91 -28.24
N ARG A 365 -10.30 -16.75 -27.71
CA ARG A 365 -10.74 -17.99 -28.38
C ARG A 365 -11.38 -17.71 -29.74
N LYS A 366 -12.24 -16.70 -29.84
CA LYS A 366 -12.88 -16.30 -31.10
C LYS A 366 -11.86 -15.83 -32.13
N VAL A 367 -10.98 -14.90 -31.76
CA VAL A 367 -9.93 -14.38 -32.64
C VAL A 367 -9.00 -15.49 -33.12
N VAL A 368 -8.54 -16.34 -32.19
CA VAL A 368 -7.66 -17.46 -32.53
C VAL A 368 -8.37 -18.49 -33.43
N SER A 369 -9.68 -18.73 -33.22
CA SER A 369 -10.47 -19.60 -34.11
C SER A 369 -10.64 -19.00 -35.51
N LEU A 370 -10.71 -17.68 -35.65
CA LEU A 370 -10.82 -17.01 -36.95
C LEU A 370 -9.53 -17.19 -37.77
N ILE A 371 -8.39 -16.86 -37.17
CA ILE A 371 -7.07 -16.96 -37.85
C ILE A 371 -6.64 -18.41 -38.13
N THR A 372 -7.28 -19.40 -37.48
CA THR A 372 -7.01 -20.83 -37.71
C THR A 372 -8.11 -21.56 -38.49
N SER A 373 -9.13 -20.84 -38.96
CA SER A 373 -10.24 -21.38 -39.75
C SER A 373 -9.78 -22.04 -41.05
N GLU A 374 -10.44 -23.12 -41.47
CA GLU A 374 -10.16 -23.83 -42.73
C GLU A 374 -10.37 -22.95 -43.99
N ARG A 375 -11.05 -21.80 -43.83
CA ARG A 375 -11.25 -20.80 -44.90
C ARG A 375 -10.01 -19.97 -45.20
N VAL A 376 -9.02 -19.97 -44.30
CA VAL A 376 -7.77 -19.23 -44.47
C VAL A 376 -6.79 -20.13 -45.21
N ASP A 377 -6.45 -19.77 -46.45
CA ASP A 377 -5.41 -20.46 -47.21
C ASP A 377 -4.04 -20.15 -46.58
N MET A 378 -3.54 -21.12 -45.83
CA MET A 378 -2.28 -21.03 -45.10
C MET A 378 -1.03 -20.96 -46.02
N SER A 379 -1.21 -21.07 -47.35
CA SER A 379 -0.15 -20.86 -48.34
C SER A 379 -0.05 -19.42 -48.86
N VAL A 380 -1.01 -18.55 -48.50
CA VAL A 380 -1.11 -17.14 -48.92
C VAL A 380 -0.92 -16.19 -47.74
N PHE A 381 -0.45 -16.69 -46.59
CA PHE A 381 -0.51 -15.94 -45.33
C PHE A 381 0.02 -14.50 -45.43
N PRO A 382 -0.81 -13.51 -45.04
CA PRO A 382 -0.33 -12.20 -44.63
C PRO A 382 0.69 -12.35 -43.50
N GLU A 383 1.73 -11.50 -43.47
CA GLU A 383 2.76 -11.43 -42.42
C GLU A 383 2.17 -11.45 -40.99
N THR A 384 0.92 -11.03 -40.87
CA THR A 384 0.03 -10.99 -39.72
C THR A 384 -0.06 -12.27 -38.88
N ILE A 385 -0.23 -13.47 -39.44
CA ILE A 385 -0.41 -14.68 -38.61
C ILE A 385 0.93 -15.24 -38.14
N ILE A 386 1.96 -15.10 -38.99
CA ILE A 386 3.33 -15.48 -38.68
C ILE A 386 3.89 -14.62 -37.55
N ASN A 387 3.59 -13.32 -37.54
CA ASN A 387 4.07 -12.39 -36.51
C ASN A 387 3.08 -12.22 -35.35
N GLY A 388 1.78 -12.28 -35.62
CA GLY A 388 0.73 -11.94 -34.68
C GLY A 388 0.45 -13.04 -33.64
N TRP A 389 0.55 -14.33 -33.97
CA TRP A 389 0.42 -15.38 -32.95
C TRP A 389 1.56 -15.34 -31.92
N PRO A 390 2.85 -15.29 -32.30
CA PRO A 390 3.94 -15.08 -31.34
C PRO A 390 3.74 -13.82 -30.50
N LYS A 391 3.31 -12.73 -31.11
CA LYS A 391 3.06 -11.47 -30.40
C LYS A 391 1.91 -11.61 -29.40
N LEU A 392 0.81 -12.25 -29.78
CA LEU A 392 -0.30 -12.54 -28.87
C LEU A 392 0.14 -13.42 -27.70
N VAL A 393 0.96 -14.46 -27.95
CA VAL A 393 1.52 -15.32 -26.88
C VAL A 393 2.37 -14.50 -25.92
N GLU A 394 3.30 -13.68 -26.43
CA GLU A 394 4.12 -12.77 -25.63
C GLU A 394 3.25 -11.86 -24.75
N VAL A 395 2.22 -11.26 -25.34
CA VAL A 395 1.31 -10.34 -24.65
C VAL A 395 0.46 -11.05 -23.60
N LEU A 396 0.00 -12.28 -23.88
CA LEU A 396 -0.72 -13.10 -22.90
C LEU A 396 0.18 -13.51 -21.74
N GLU A 397 1.44 -13.85 -21.99
CA GLU A 397 2.41 -14.18 -20.95
C GLU A 397 2.79 -12.95 -20.11
N GLU A 398 2.95 -11.79 -20.74
CA GLU A 398 3.35 -10.56 -20.06
C GLU A 398 2.20 -9.91 -19.28
N HIS A 399 1.07 -9.71 -19.95
CA HIS A 399 -0.07 -8.94 -19.44
C HIS A 399 -1.23 -9.82 -18.99
N GLY A 400 -1.47 -10.93 -19.68
CA GLY A 400 -2.59 -11.85 -19.38
C GLY A 400 -2.46 -12.55 -18.02
N LYS A 401 -1.25 -12.67 -17.46
CA LYS A 401 -1.00 -13.28 -16.14
C LYS A 401 -1.71 -12.57 -14.98
N HIS A 402 -2.12 -11.32 -15.20
CA HIS A 402 -2.84 -10.49 -14.24
C HIS A 402 -4.37 -10.55 -14.41
N LEU A 403 -4.84 -11.11 -15.53
CA LEU A 403 -6.27 -11.31 -15.79
C LEU A 403 -6.79 -12.54 -15.06
N MET A 404 -8.08 -12.55 -14.76
CA MET A 404 -8.71 -13.71 -14.15
C MET A 404 -8.74 -14.89 -15.14
N LEU A 405 -8.13 -16.01 -14.72
CA LEU A 405 -8.13 -17.25 -15.49
C LEU A 405 -9.46 -18.00 -15.31
N PRO A 406 -10.04 -18.57 -16.38
CA PRO A 406 -11.20 -19.44 -16.26
C PRO A 406 -10.87 -20.73 -15.49
N GLU A 407 -11.91 -21.41 -14.98
CA GLU A 407 -11.72 -22.64 -14.20
C GLU A 407 -10.92 -23.70 -14.98
N ASN A 408 -9.93 -24.31 -14.32
CA ASN A 408 -9.03 -25.34 -14.87
C ASN A 408 -8.00 -24.87 -15.91
N VAL A 409 -7.79 -23.56 -16.06
CA VAL A 409 -6.72 -22.99 -16.90
C VAL A 409 -5.56 -22.54 -16.01
N GLU A 410 -4.34 -23.01 -16.27
CA GLU A 410 -3.17 -22.70 -15.43
C GLU A 410 -2.38 -21.48 -15.90
N SER A 411 -2.34 -21.24 -17.22
CA SER A 411 -1.67 -20.09 -17.84
C SER A 411 -2.62 -19.31 -18.75
N PRO A 412 -2.44 -17.99 -18.94
CA PRO A 412 -3.22 -17.21 -19.90
C PRO A 412 -3.22 -17.78 -21.32
N VAL A 413 -2.12 -18.40 -21.74
CA VAL A 413 -2.01 -19.04 -23.08
C VAL A 413 -2.88 -20.30 -23.18
N ASP A 414 -3.13 -20.99 -22.07
CA ASP A 414 -3.91 -22.23 -22.01
C ASP A 414 -5.42 -22.01 -22.22
N VAL A 415 -5.88 -20.76 -22.34
CA VAL A 415 -7.25 -20.47 -22.79
C VAL A 415 -7.49 -20.90 -24.23
N VAL A 416 -6.41 -21.00 -25.03
CA VAL A 416 -6.42 -21.53 -26.39
C VAL A 416 -6.24 -23.05 -26.33
N PRO A 417 -7.16 -23.85 -26.91
CA PRO A 417 -7.04 -25.31 -26.95
C PRO A 417 -5.70 -25.79 -27.53
N LYS A 418 -5.16 -26.87 -26.96
CA LYS A 418 -3.82 -27.36 -27.30
C LYS A 418 -3.70 -27.74 -28.77
N GLU A 419 -4.75 -28.29 -29.36
CA GLU A 419 -4.79 -28.64 -30.78
C GLU A 419 -4.58 -27.42 -31.69
N ILE A 420 -5.10 -26.26 -31.27
CA ILE A 420 -4.98 -25.00 -32.01
C ILE A 420 -3.58 -24.40 -31.81
N GLN A 421 -3.05 -24.43 -30.59
CA GLN A 421 -1.67 -24.03 -30.32
C GLN A 421 -0.68 -24.85 -31.18
N ASP A 422 -0.82 -26.18 -31.19
CA ASP A 422 0.03 -27.08 -31.97
C ASP A 422 -0.12 -26.87 -33.48
N LYS A 423 -1.29 -26.42 -33.94
CA LYS A 423 -1.50 -26.02 -35.34
C LYS A 423 -0.69 -24.76 -35.63
N LEU A 424 -0.82 -23.71 -34.81
CA LEU A 424 -0.13 -22.42 -35.00
C LEU A 424 1.39 -22.55 -34.89
N SER A 425 1.89 -23.36 -33.95
CA SER A 425 3.34 -23.61 -33.78
C SER A 425 3.99 -24.33 -34.96
N LYS A 426 3.24 -24.93 -35.89
CA LYS A 426 3.81 -25.53 -37.12
C LYS A 426 4.17 -24.50 -38.20
N TYR A 427 3.71 -23.26 -38.05
CA TYR A 427 3.91 -22.17 -39.00
C TYR A 427 4.96 -21.16 -38.53
N LEU A 428 5.54 -21.38 -37.34
CA LEU A 428 6.72 -20.72 -36.79
C LEU A 428 7.95 -21.61 -37.02
#